data_AF-A0A7S0LLC6-F1
#
_entry.id   AF-A0A7S0LLC6-F1
#
_cell.length_a   1.000
_cell.length_b   1.000
_cell.length_c   1.000
_cell.angle_alpha   90.00
_cell.angle_beta   90.00
_cell.angle_gamma   90.00
#
_symmetry.space_group_name_H-M   'P 1'
#
loop_
_entity.id
_entity.type
_entity.pdbx_description
1 polymer ?
#
loop_
_entity_poly.entity_id
_entity_poly.type
_entity_poly.pdbx_seq_one_letter_code
_entity_poly.pdbx_strand_id
1 'polypeptide(L)'
;RGGGTLTPLARLKPPNVFRHTGESFEEEVHAVPIAPQRTRVLIRQRFPKGPILSAMLQIPGTGRLLTLLVRYWNYHLAIEAAPALEALVAAHEARERAGRDEADGPGPALPKTAAVTDG
;
A
#
# COMPACT_ATOMS: atom_id res chain seq x y z
N ARG A 1 3.15 21.09 3.71
CA ARG A 1 1.70 20.82 3.90
C ARG A 1 1.20 20.13 2.64
N GLY A 2 0.71 18.90 2.77
CA GLY A 2 0.20 18.09 1.65
C GLY A 2 0.03 16.65 2.08
N GLY A 3 -0.88 16.39 3.02
CA GLY A 3 -1.25 15.04 3.43
C GLY A 3 -2.18 14.44 2.41
N GLY A 4 -1.68 13.56 1.55
CA GLY A 4 -2.49 12.79 0.61
C GLY A 4 -3.35 11.78 1.38
N THR A 5 -4.67 11.89 1.26
CA THR A 5 -5.62 10.98 1.88
C THR A 5 -5.72 9.71 1.04
N LEU A 6 -5.27 8.56 1.58
CA LEU A 6 -5.39 7.27 0.89
C LEU A 6 -6.81 6.73 1.08
N THR A 7 -7.61 6.75 0.01
CA THR A 7 -8.99 6.21 -0.01
C THR A 7 -8.96 4.67 -0.04
N PRO A 8 -9.89 3.96 0.64
CA PRO A 8 -9.87 2.49 0.69
C PRO A 8 -10.13 1.91 -0.70
N LEU A 9 -9.21 1.09 -1.20
CA LEU A 9 -9.30 0.45 -2.51
C LEU A 9 -10.30 -0.70 -2.48
N ALA A 10 -11.53 -0.41 -2.94
CA ALA A 10 -12.45 -1.42 -3.44
C ALA A 10 -11.72 -2.30 -4.48
N ARG A 11 -11.55 -3.59 -4.15
CA ARG A 11 -11.02 -4.69 -5.01
C ARG A 11 -9.92 -4.26 -5.97
N LEU A 12 -8.66 -4.38 -5.53
CA LEU A 12 -7.45 -4.30 -6.35
C LEU A 12 -7.60 -5.10 -7.65
N LYS A 13 -8.00 -4.44 -8.74
CA LYS A 13 -8.03 -5.01 -10.09
C LYS A 13 -6.60 -4.93 -10.66
N PRO A 14 -6.05 -6.02 -11.21
CA PRO A 14 -4.74 -5.99 -11.84
C PRO A 14 -4.67 -4.95 -12.99
N PRO A 15 -3.48 -4.37 -13.23
CA PRO A 15 -2.23 -4.60 -12.51
C PRO A 15 -2.02 -3.60 -11.35
N ASN A 16 -1.73 -4.13 -10.15
CA ASN A 16 -1.29 -3.34 -8.98
C ASN A 16 0.19 -2.95 -9.13
N VAL A 17 0.50 -2.30 -10.25
CA VAL A 17 1.84 -1.88 -10.62
C VAL A 17 1.89 -0.37 -10.57
N PHE A 18 2.70 0.14 -9.65
CA PHE A 18 2.95 1.56 -9.48
C PHE A 18 4.28 1.89 -10.12
N ARG A 19 4.32 2.97 -10.91
CA ARG A 19 5.55 3.45 -11.52
C ARG A 19 5.84 4.83 -10.95
N HIS A 20 7.03 5.00 -10.39
CA HIS A 20 7.52 6.26 -9.88
C HIS A 20 8.79 6.61 -10.67
N THR A 21 8.84 7.82 -11.23
CA THR A 21 10.04 8.33 -11.90
C THR A 21 10.63 9.39 -10.97
N GLY A 22 11.74 9.05 -10.31
CA GLY A 22 12.55 10.01 -9.59
C GLY A 22 13.55 10.70 -10.53
N GLU A 23 14.22 11.74 -10.05
CA GLU A 23 15.24 12.45 -10.84
C GLU A 23 16.43 11.56 -11.24
N SER A 24 16.73 10.55 -10.40
CA SER A 24 17.93 9.71 -10.54
C SER A 24 17.65 8.24 -10.87
N PHE A 25 16.38 7.81 -10.87
CA PHE A 25 16.01 6.42 -11.15
C PHE A 25 14.52 6.30 -11.52
N GLU A 26 14.21 5.24 -12.26
CA GLU A 26 12.84 4.77 -12.45
C GLU A 26 12.57 3.63 -11.49
N GLU A 27 11.41 3.62 -10.86
CA GLU A 27 10.98 2.59 -9.94
C GLU A 27 9.64 2.01 -10.39
N GLU A 28 9.55 0.69 -10.35
CA GLU A 28 8.34 -0.08 -10.61
C GLU A 28 8.05 -0.96 -9.39
N VAL A 29 6.89 -0.78 -8.79
CA VAL A 29 6.46 -1.47 -7.57
C VAL A 29 5.29 -2.38 -7.90
N HIS A 30 5.44 -3.68 -7.68
CA HIS A 30 4.38 -4.67 -7.84
C HIS A 30 3.85 -5.09 -6.47
N ALA A 31 2.59 -4.78 -6.18
CA ALA A 31 1.92 -5.19 -4.95
C ALA A 31 1.03 -6.42 -5.21
N VAL A 32 1.50 -7.59 -4.80
CA VAL A 32 0.81 -8.87 -5.00
C VAL A 32 0.25 -9.35 -3.66
N PRO A 33 -1.09 -9.42 -3.49
CA PRO A 33 -1.68 -10.00 -2.29
C PRO A 33 -1.34 -11.50 -2.23
N ILE A 34 -0.87 -11.97 -1.08
CA ILE A 34 -0.50 -13.39 -0.88
C ILE A 34 -1.40 -14.09 0.15
N ALA A 35 -1.98 -13.34 1.09
CA ALA A 35 -2.96 -13.80 2.07
C ALA A 35 -3.75 -12.59 2.61
N PRO A 36 -4.83 -12.77 3.39
CA PRO A 36 -5.46 -11.67 4.10
C PRO A 36 -4.41 -10.86 4.88
N GLN A 37 -4.41 -9.53 4.69
CA GLN A 37 -3.48 -8.59 5.32
C GLN A 37 -1.99 -8.84 5.03
N ARG A 38 -1.67 -9.68 4.05
CA ARG A 38 -0.30 -9.94 3.62
C ARG A 38 -0.15 -9.66 2.14
N THR A 39 0.72 -8.73 1.84
CA THR A 39 1.06 -8.34 0.48
C THR A 39 2.56 -8.51 0.29
N ARG A 40 2.95 -9.19 -0.79
CA ARG A 40 4.32 -9.18 -1.26
C ARG A 40 4.52 -7.96 -2.14
N VAL A 41 5.46 -7.11 -1.76
CA VAL A 41 5.86 -5.94 -2.56
C VAL A 41 7.19 -6.26 -3.23
N LEU A 42 7.21 -6.21 -4.56
CA LEU A 42 8.43 -6.33 -5.36
C LEU A 42 8.77 -4.96 -5.93
N ILE A 43 9.99 -4.49 -5.67
CA ILE A 43 10.49 -3.20 -6.16
C ILE A 43 11.56 -3.46 -7.22
N ARG A 44 11.37 -2.86 -8.39
CA ARG A 44 12.35 -2.87 -9.48
C ARG A 44 12.80 -1.44 -9.76
N GLN A 45 14.02 -1.13 -9.36
CA GLN A 45 14.66 0.16 -9.64
C GLN A 45 15.59 0.04 -10.85
N ARG A 46 15.46 0.97 -11.79
CA ARG A 46 16.32 1.13 -12.96
C ARG A 46 17.08 2.44 -12.80
N PHE A 47 18.40 2.32 -12.72
CA PHE A 47 19.29 3.47 -12.68
C PHE A 47 19.80 3.74 -14.10
N PRO A 48 19.51 4.91 -14.70
CA PRO A 48 20.08 5.28 -15.98
C PRO A 48 21.60 5.32 -15.85
N LYS A 49 22.30 4.64 -16.77
CA LYS A 49 23.77 4.57 -16.78
C LYS A 49 24.32 5.86 -17.38
N GLY A 50 24.33 6.92 -16.58
CA GLY A 50 25.04 8.16 -16.92
C GLY A 50 26.55 7.92 -17.06
N PRO A 51 27.30 8.92 -17.57
CA PRO A 51 28.74 8.80 -17.77
C PRO A 51 29.49 8.45 -16.48
N ILE A 52 29.07 9.01 -15.34
CA ILE A 52 29.67 8.74 -14.02
C ILE A 52 29.43 7.30 -13.57
N LEU A 53 28.17 6.84 -13.59
CA LEU A 53 27.83 5.47 -13.19
C LEU A 53 28.51 4.45 -14.12
N SER A 54 28.58 4.76 -15.42
CA SER A 54 29.27 3.92 -16.40
C SER A 54 30.76 3.80 -16.10
N ALA A 55 31.44 4.91 -15.78
CA ALA A 55 32.84 4.91 -15.41
C ALA A 55 33.09 4.13 -14.11
N MET A 56 32.25 4.32 -13.09
CA MET A 56 32.36 3.56 -11.83
C MET A 56 32.18 2.05 -12.04
N LEU A 57 31.27 1.65 -12.94
CA LEU A 57 31.04 0.24 -13.26
C LEU A 57 32.18 -0.43 -14.05
N GLN A 58 33.14 0.33 -14.59
CA GLN A 58 34.36 -0.22 -15.20
C GLN A 58 35.35 -0.71 -14.15
N ILE A 59 35.26 -0.24 -12.91
CA ILE A 59 36.11 -0.70 -11.82
C ILE A 59 35.61 -2.09 -11.35
N PRO A 60 36.46 -3.13 -11.34
CA PRO A 60 36.07 -4.46 -10.89
C PRO A 60 35.49 -4.45 -9.47
N GLY A 61 34.35 -5.11 -9.29
CA GLY A 61 33.68 -5.23 -7.98
C GLY A 61 32.72 -4.09 -7.64
N THR A 62 32.81 -2.92 -8.29
CA THR A 62 31.94 -1.76 -7.99
C THR A 62 30.46 -2.08 -8.23
N GLY A 63 30.12 -2.84 -9.29
CA GLY A 63 28.74 -3.24 -9.54
C GLY A 63 28.13 -4.07 -8.39
N ARG A 64 28.93 -4.97 -7.79
CA ARG A 64 28.49 -5.77 -6.64
C ARG A 64 28.31 -4.89 -5.41
N LEU A 65 29.25 -3.98 -5.16
CA LEU A 65 29.16 -3.03 -4.04
C LEU A 65 27.92 -2.14 -4.15
N LEU A 66 27.71 -1.51 -5.31
CA LEU A 66 26.52 -0.67 -5.55
C LEU A 66 25.23 -1.46 -5.38
N THR A 67 25.19 -2.71 -5.85
CA THR A 67 24.03 -3.58 -5.65
C THR A 67 23.77 -3.84 -4.16
N LEU A 68 24.80 -4.07 -3.36
CA LEU A 68 24.67 -4.27 -1.91
C LEU A 68 24.20 -2.99 -1.22
N LEU A 69 24.75 -1.84 -1.58
CA LEU A 69 24.36 -0.54 -1.02
C LEU A 69 22.89 -0.23 -1.32
N VAL A 70 22.45 -0.39 -2.57
CA VAL A 70 21.04 -0.18 -2.94
C VAL A 70 20.12 -1.15 -2.19
N ARG A 71 20.51 -2.42 -2.07
CA ARG A 71 19.73 -3.40 -1.28
C ARG A 71 19.66 -3.03 0.19
N TYR A 72 20.77 -2.59 0.78
CA TYR A 72 20.83 -2.18 2.18
C TYR A 72 19.99 -0.94 2.44
N TRP A 73 20.06 0.06 1.55
CA TRP A 73 19.19 1.24 1.61
C TRP A 73 17.72 0.82 1.54
N ASN A 74 17.33 0.05 0.51
CA ASN A 74 15.94 -0.37 0.33
C ASN A 74 15.40 -1.15 1.54
N TYR A 75 16.25 -1.95 2.19
CA TYR A 75 15.88 -2.65 3.42
C TYR A 75 15.56 -1.69 4.57
N HIS A 76 16.37 -0.66 4.78
CA HIS A 76 16.12 0.35 5.82
C HIS A 76 14.87 1.17 5.56
N LEU A 77 14.67 1.63 4.32
CA LEU A 77 13.42 2.33 3.95
C LEU A 77 12.18 1.48 4.22
N ALA A 78 12.26 0.16 3.96
CA ALA A 78 11.16 -0.75 4.22
C ALA A 78 10.86 -0.88 5.72
N ILE A 79 11.89 -0.93 6.57
CA ILE A 79 11.72 -0.94 8.03
C ILE A 79 11.08 0.37 8.50
N GLU A 80 11.56 1.52 8.00
CA GLU A 80 11.03 2.83 8.37
C GLU A 80 9.55 3.00 7.97
N ALA A 81 9.13 2.38 6.86
CA ALA A 81 7.75 2.42 6.38
C ALA A 81 6.80 1.45 7.10
N ALA A 82 7.32 0.42 7.79
CA ALA A 82 6.50 -0.63 8.40
C ALA A 82 5.47 -0.11 9.42
N PRO A 83 5.81 0.79 10.37
CA PRO A 83 4.84 1.29 11.36
C PRO A 83 3.68 2.06 10.72
N ALA A 84 3.94 2.82 9.65
CA ALA A 84 2.91 3.56 8.94
C ALA A 84 1.92 2.61 8.24
N LEU A 85 2.42 1.50 7.69
CA LEU A 85 1.58 0.48 7.07
C LEU A 85 0.72 -0.25 8.12
N GLU A 86 1.30 -0.61 9.26
CA GLU A 86 0.57 -1.25 10.37
C GLU A 86 -0.57 -0.36 10.89
N ALA A 87 -0.30 0.94 11.10
CA ALA A 87 -1.32 1.91 11.49
C ALA A 87 -2.45 2.01 10.46
N LEU A 88 -2.13 1.97 9.16
CA LEU A 88 -3.12 2.03 8.09
C LEU A 88 -4.00 0.77 8.06
N VAL A 89 -3.42 -0.41 8.29
CA VAL A 89 -4.17 -1.67 8.42
C VAL A 89 -5.10 -1.61 9.64
N ALA A 90 -4.60 -1.18 10.80
CA ALA A 90 -5.41 -1.06 12.01
C ALA A 90 -6.57 -0.08 11.82
N ALA A 91 -6.34 1.06 11.18
CA ALA A 91 -7.38 2.05 10.88
C ALA A 91 -8.43 1.50 9.91
N HIS A 92 -8.01 0.73 8.90
CA HIS A 92 -8.93 0.06 7.98
C HIS A 92 -9.81 -0.96 8.70
N GLU A 93 -9.24 -1.79 9.57
CA GLU A 93 -10.02 -2.75 10.36
C GLU A 93 -11.01 -2.06 11.31
N ALA A 94 -10.60 -0.98 11.97
CA ALA A 94 -11.48 -0.21 12.86
C ALA A 94 -12.70 0.32 12.10
N ARG A 95 -12.49 0.82 10.87
CA ARG A 95 -13.57 1.27 9.99
C ARG A 95 -14.49 0.13 9.55
N GLU A 96 -13.94 -1.03 9.22
CA GLU A 96 -14.72 -2.22 8.85
C GLU A 96 -15.55 -2.77 10.04
N ARG A 97 -15.03 -2.68 11.27
CA ARG A 97 -15.78 -3.03 12.49
C ARG A 97 -16.93 -2.04 12.72
N ALA A 98 -16.67 -0.74 12.68
CA ALA A 98 -17.69 0.29 12.86
C ALA A 98 -18.84 0.17 11.83
N GLY A 99 -18.51 -0.12 10.56
CA GLY A 99 -19.54 -0.34 9.53
C GLY A 99 -20.36 -1.63 9.70
N ARG A 100 -19.82 -2.65 10.38
CA ARG A 100 -20.58 -3.85 10.75
C ARG A 100 -21.53 -3.59 11.92
N ASP A 101 -21.06 -2.88 12.95
CA ASP A 101 -21.88 -2.57 14.13
C ASP A 101 -23.08 -1.66 13.77
N GLU A 102 -22.94 -0.78 12.77
CA GLU A 102 -24.05 0.02 12.24
C GLU A 102 -25.06 -0.80 11.43
N ALA A 103 -24.63 -1.88 10.77
CA ALA A 103 -25.50 -2.77 10.00
C ALA A 103 -26.26 -3.79 10.88
N ASP A 104 -25.72 -4.13 12.06
CA ASP A 104 -26.30 -5.08 13.03
C ASP A 104 -27.11 -4.40 14.15
N GLY A 105 -27.24 -3.07 14.11
CA GLY A 105 -28.14 -2.33 15.00
C GLY A 105 -29.59 -2.78 14.82
N PRO A 106 -30.44 -2.73 15.88
CA PRO A 106 -31.85 -3.09 15.75
C PRO A 106 -32.48 -2.22 14.68
N GLY A 107 -32.91 -2.85 13.57
CA GLY A 107 -33.55 -2.16 12.46
C GLY A 107 -34.71 -1.28 12.96
N PRO A 108 -35.01 -0.15 12.30
CA PRO A 108 -36.04 0.77 12.74
C PRO A 108 -37.33 -0.01 12.98
N ALA A 109 -37.85 0.06 14.20
CA ALA A 109 -39.07 -0.61 14.59
C ALA A 109 -40.16 -0.22 13.58
N LEU A 110 -40.63 -1.20 12.80
CA LEU A 110 -41.75 -0.99 11.89
C LEU A 110 -42.90 -0.39 12.70
N PRO A 111 -43.49 0.75 12.26
CA PRO A 111 -44.61 1.32 12.96
C PRO A 111 -45.70 0.26 13.04
N LYS A 112 -46.12 -0.08 14.27
CA LYS A 112 -47.24 -1.00 14.50
C LYS A 112 -48.44 -0.43 13.77
N THR A 113 -48.90 -1.12 12.73
CA THR A 113 -50.15 -0.82 12.05
C THR A 113 -51.24 -0.78 13.11
N ALA A 114 -51.78 0.41 13.37
CA ALA A 114 -52.92 0.57 14.25
C ALA A 114 -54.05 -0.28 13.67
N ALA A 115 -54.51 -1.27 14.43
CA ALA A 115 -55.71 -2.00 14.12
C ALA A 115 -56.86 -0.99 14.03
N VAL A 116 -57.41 -0.82 12.83
CA VAL A 116 -58.73 -0.25 12.64
C VAL A 116 -59.70 -1.26 13.26
N THR A 117 -60.19 -0.93 14.45
CA THR A 117 -61.36 -1.57 15.04
C THR A 117 -62.57 -0.88 14.44
N ASP A 118 -63.23 -1.55 13.50
CA ASP A 118 -64.62 -1.24 13.15
C ASP A 118 -65.52 -1.59 14.34
N GLY A 119 -66.36 -0.63 14.71
CA GLY A 119 -67.41 -0.73 15.73
C GLY A 119 -68.35 0.45 15.63
#